data_AF-A0AAW2NY30-F1
#
_entry.id   AF-A0AAW2NY30-F1
#
_cell.length_a   1.000
_cell.length_b   1.000
_cell.length_c   1.000
_cell.angle_alpha   90.00
_cell.angle_beta   90.00
_cell.angle_gamma   90.00
#
_symmetry.space_group_name_H-M   'P 1'
#
loop_
_entity.id
_entity.type
_entity.pdbx_description
1 polymer ?
#
loop_
_entity_poly.entity_id
_entity_poly.type
_entity_poly.pdbx_seq_one_letter_code
_entity_poly.pdbx_strand_id
1 'polypeptide(L)'
;MTSGLRQWVHQVVLVLKEKSVKNSKLVAFVLDILTSGKRRLEERKKKHKKPRTEEDDDFPGREQIKFGDVVEAPPKLIAVPKAFKKIQDASQERLRLQAVDAYRKRKGWASRPGVQLPPPVTTSPFF
;
A
#
# COMPACT_ATOMS: atom_id res chain seq x y z
N MET A 1 -19.39 -26.64 -24.14
CA MET A 1 -18.17 -25.81 -24.35
C MET A 1 -17.33 -25.68 -23.06
N THR A 2 -17.03 -26.78 -22.36
CA THR A 2 -16.30 -26.74 -21.06
C THR A 2 -15.19 -27.81 -20.96
N SER A 3 -14.92 -28.54 -22.05
CA SER A 3 -13.99 -29.68 -22.06
C SER A 3 -12.53 -29.25 -21.91
N GLY A 4 -12.13 -28.13 -22.54
CA GLY A 4 -10.73 -27.67 -22.53
C GLY A 4 -10.23 -27.28 -21.14
N LEU A 5 -11.07 -26.65 -20.31
CA LEU A 5 -10.66 -26.25 -18.95
C LEU A 5 -10.51 -27.46 -18.03
N ARG A 6 -11.40 -28.44 -18.15
CA ARG A 6 -11.31 -29.69 -17.38
C ARG A 6 -10.09 -30.51 -17.79
N GLN A 7 -9.81 -30.60 -19.09
CA GLN A 7 -8.63 -31.29 -19.60
C GLN A 7 -7.33 -30.60 -19.17
N TRP A 8 -7.26 -29.27 -19.23
CA TRP A 8 -6.10 -28.51 -18.80
C TRP A 8 -5.83 -28.67 -17.29
N VAL A 9 -6.88 -28.63 -16.46
CA VAL A 9 -6.77 -28.88 -15.02
C VAL A 9 -6.27 -30.31 -14.76
N HIS A 10 -6.78 -31.30 -15.49
CA HIS A 10 -6.35 -32.69 -15.32
C HIS A 10 -4.87 -32.89 -15.73
N GLN A 11 -4.44 -32.23 -16.81
CA GLN A 11 -3.04 -32.26 -17.28
C GLN A 11 -2.09 -31.62 -16.25
N VAL A 12 -2.48 -30.48 -15.67
CA VAL A 12 -1.69 -29.77 -14.65
C VAL A 12 -1.59 -30.60 -13.36
N VAL A 13 -2.67 -31.25 -12.94
CA VAL A 13 -2.68 -32.13 -11.76
C VAL A 13 -1.77 -33.35 -11.97
N LEU A 14 -1.77 -33.94 -13.17
CA LEU A 14 -0.87 -35.04 -13.53
C LEU A 14 0.61 -34.63 -13.49
N VAL A 15 0.96 -33.48 -14.07
CA VAL A 15 2.34 -32.95 -14.04
C VAL A 15 2.79 -32.62 -12.62
N LEU A 16 1.88 -32.15 -11.76
CA LEU A 16 2.16 -31.89 -10.35
C LEU A 16 2.31 -33.18 -9.53
N LYS A 17 1.56 -34.24 -9.87
CA LYS A 17 1.63 -35.56 -9.24
C LYS A 17 2.92 -36.30 -9.63
N GLU A 18 3.40 -36.12 -10.85
CA GLU A 18 4.64 -36.72 -11.36
C GLU A 18 5.91 -36.04 -10.82
N LYS A 19 5.83 -34.76 -10.44
CA LYS A 19 6.91 -34.03 -9.74
C LYS A 19 6.95 -34.28 -8.22
N SER A 20 6.20 -35.26 -7.73
CA SER A 20 6.29 -35.79 -6.36
C SER A 20 7.67 -36.47 -6.23
N VAL A 21 8.59 -36.08 -5.36
CA VAL A 21 8.48 -35.76 -3.95
C VAL A 21 9.74 -34.96 -3.59
N LYS A 22 9.68 -33.66 -3.29
CA LYS A 22 10.67 -33.03 -2.38
C LYS A 22 10.13 -31.94 -1.45
N ASN A 23 8.96 -31.34 -1.68
CA ASN A 23 8.45 -30.31 -0.76
C ASN A 23 6.92 -30.24 -0.74
N SER A 24 6.27 -31.22 -0.08
CA SER A 24 4.83 -31.22 0.24
C SER A 24 4.38 -29.89 0.88
N LYS A 25 5.24 -29.30 1.73
CA LYS A 25 5.03 -27.99 2.35
C LYS A 25 4.87 -26.85 1.33
N LEU A 26 5.61 -26.90 0.22
CA LEU A 26 5.59 -25.85 -0.80
C LEU A 26 4.34 -25.96 -1.68
N VAL A 27 3.89 -27.18 -1.98
CA VAL A 27 2.62 -27.42 -2.67
C VAL A 27 1.43 -26.96 -1.82
N ALA A 28 1.45 -27.29 -0.52
CA ALA A 28 0.43 -26.82 0.42
C ALA A 28 0.44 -25.29 0.56
N PHE A 29 1.63 -24.67 0.62
CA PHE A 29 1.78 -23.22 0.72
C PHE A 29 1.26 -22.49 -0.53
N VAL A 30 1.56 -22.98 -1.73
CA VAL A 30 1.05 -22.39 -2.98
C VAL A 30 -0.47 -22.53 -3.06
N LEU A 31 -1.04 -23.66 -2.60
CA LEU A 31 -2.48 -23.85 -2.54
C LEU A 31 -3.16 -22.91 -1.53
N ASP A 32 -2.54 -22.65 -0.37
CA ASP A 32 -3.04 -21.68 0.62
C ASP A 32 -2.96 -20.23 0.10
N ILE A 33 -1.90 -19.85 -0.64
CA ILE A 33 -1.82 -18.53 -1.30
C ILE A 33 -2.96 -18.34 -2.31
N LEU A 34 -3.21 -19.34 -3.15
CA LEU A 34 -4.26 -19.28 -4.17
C LEU A 34 -5.68 -19.24 -3.58
N THR A 35 -5.88 -19.85 -2.41
CA THR A 35 -7.18 -19.86 -1.71
C THR A 35 -7.37 -18.68 -0.76
N SER A 36 -6.30 -18.15 -0.15
CA SER A 36 -6.33 -16.96 0.72
C SER A 36 -6.67 -15.69 -0.04
N GLY A 37 -6.25 -15.56 -1.31
CA GLY A 37 -6.62 -14.42 -2.17
C GLY A 37 -8.15 -14.27 -2.34
N LYS A 38 -8.88 -15.39 -2.41
CA LYS A 38 -10.35 -15.40 -2.52
C LYS A 38 -11.02 -14.98 -1.21
N ARG A 39 -10.55 -15.50 -0.07
CA ARG A 39 -11.05 -15.15 1.27
C ARG A 39 -10.87 -13.66 1.59
N ARG A 40 -9.68 -13.12 1.30
CA ARG A 40 -9.33 -11.72 1.56
C ARG A 40 -10.16 -10.73 0.73
N LEU A 41 -10.56 -11.11 -0.48
CA LEU A 41 -11.40 -10.28 -1.36
C LEU A 41 -12.86 -10.22 -0.87
N GLU A 42 -13.39 -11.34 -0.38
CA GLU A 42 -14.72 -11.40 0.22
C GLU A 42 -14.82 -10.61 1.54
N GLU A 43 -13.78 -10.65 2.39
CA GLU A 43 -13.73 -9.82 3.60
C GLU A 43 -13.68 -8.32 3.29
N ARG A 44 -13.00 -7.90 2.22
CA ARG A 44 -12.94 -6.49 1.80
C ARG A 44 -14.25 -5.97 1.23
N LYS A 45 -15.03 -6.83 0.57
CA LYS A 45 -16.39 -6.51 0.09
C LYS A 45 -17.36 -6.28 1.25
N LYS A 46 -17.23 -7.03 2.36
CA LYS A 46 -18.07 -6.86 3.57
C LYS A 46 -17.84 -5.51 4.27
N LYS A 47 -16.61 -4.97 4.22
CA LYS A 47 -16.29 -3.67 4.84
C LYS A 47 -16.91 -2.45 4.13
N HIS A 48 -17.27 -2.59 2.86
CA HIS A 48 -17.87 -1.51 2.06
C HIS A 48 -19.41 -1.50 2.11
N LYS A 49 -20.03 -2.39 2.90
CA LYS A 49 -21.49 -2.48 3.06
C LYS A 49 -21.99 -2.00 4.43
N LYS A 50 -21.23 -1.16 5.14
CA LYS A 50 -21.83 -0.44 6.27
C LYS A 50 -22.76 0.62 5.67
N PRO A 51 -24.09 0.54 5.86
CA PRO A 51 -24.93 1.68 5.56
C PRO A 51 -24.38 2.86 6.37
N ARG A 52 -24.23 4.02 5.72
CA ARG A 52 -24.18 5.28 6.46
C ARG A 52 -25.55 5.41 7.08
N THR A 53 -25.69 4.96 8.33
CA THR A 53 -26.79 5.43 9.15
C THR A 53 -26.44 6.89 9.41
N GLU A 54 -27.17 7.77 8.72
CA GLU A 54 -27.39 9.14 9.15
C GLU A 54 -28.15 9.04 10.48
N GLU A 55 -27.41 8.82 11.55
CA GLU A 55 -27.90 9.05 12.90
C GLU A 55 -27.21 10.31 13.37
N ASP A 56 -28.04 11.33 13.59
CA ASP A 56 -27.80 12.54 14.35
C ASP A 56 -26.50 12.44 15.18
N ASP A 57 -25.47 13.20 14.78
CA ASP A 57 -24.27 13.40 15.60
C ASP A 57 -24.68 14.31 16.79
N ASP A 58 -25.56 13.82 17.66
CA ASP A 58 -25.76 14.38 18.98
C ASP A 58 -24.51 14.05 19.80
N PHE A 59 -23.47 14.86 19.58
CA PHE A 59 -22.22 14.80 20.32
C PHE A 59 -22.56 14.89 21.81
N PRO A 60 -22.29 13.86 22.64
CA PRO A 60 -22.67 13.84 24.06
C PRO A 60 -21.88 14.85 24.93
N GLY A 61 -21.20 15.82 24.31
CA GLY A 61 -20.32 16.79 24.94
C GLY A 61 -20.55 18.24 24.49
N ARG A 62 -21.72 18.59 23.96
CA ARG A 62 -22.08 20.01 23.75
C ARG A 62 -22.48 20.63 25.08
N GLU A 63 -21.52 21.22 25.78
CA GLU A 63 -21.78 22.06 26.94
C GLU A 63 -22.47 23.37 26.49
N GLN A 64 -23.62 23.70 27.07
CA GLN A 64 -24.33 24.95 26.80
C GLN A 64 -23.70 26.10 27.60
N ILE A 65 -22.62 26.67 27.07
CA ILE A 65 -21.85 27.74 27.72
C ILE A 65 -22.54 29.09 27.45
N LYS A 66 -22.81 29.88 28.49
CA LYS A 66 -23.37 31.24 28.35
C LYS A 66 -22.25 32.27 28.27
N PHE A 67 -22.56 33.42 27.67
CA PHE A 67 -21.64 34.56 27.68
C PHE A 67 -21.41 35.03 29.12
N GLY A 68 -20.15 34.97 29.58
CA GLY A 68 -19.75 35.33 30.93
C GLY A 68 -19.26 34.15 31.79
N ASP A 69 -19.48 32.91 31.34
CA ASP A 69 -18.93 31.73 32.00
C ASP A 69 -17.40 31.66 31.78
N VAL A 70 -16.64 31.62 32.88
CA VAL A 70 -15.18 31.42 32.82
C VAL A 70 -14.92 29.93 32.63
N VAL A 71 -14.57 29.56 31.40
CA VAL A 71 -14.20 28.18 31.04
C VAL A 71 -12.73 27.96 31.36
N GLU A 72 -12.43 26.96 32.19
CA GLU A 72 -11.06 26.53 32.41
C GLU A 72 -10.52 25.94 31.10
N ALA A 73 -9.44 26.53 30.57
CA ALA A 73 -8.89 26.08 29.32
C ALA A 73 -8.40 24.62 29.45
N PRO A 74 -8.63 23.77 28.43
CA PRO A 74 -8.06 22.44 28.41
C PRO A 74 -6.56 22.47 28.71
N PRO A 75 -6.04 21.52 29.52
CA PRO A 75 -4.64 21.50 29.91
C PRO A 75 -3.72 21.60 28.69
N LYS A 76 -2.74 22.51 28.76
CA LYS A 76 -1.78 22.73 27.67
C LYS A 76 -1.06 21.42 27.40
N LEU A 77 -1.17 20.92 26.16
CA LEU A 77 -0.44 19.75 25.71
C LEU A 77 1.06 20.00 25.92
N ILE A 78 1.65 19.35 26.91
CA ILE A 78 3.11 19.27 27.05
C ILE A 78 3.58 18.68 25.73
N ALA A 79 4.36 19.44 24.98
CA ALA A 79 4.76 19.09 23.64
C ALA A 79 5.36 17.68 23.66
N VAL A 80 4.62 16.70 23.12
CA VAL A 80 5.17 15.39 22.83
C VAL A 80 6.42 15.66 21.99
N PRO A 81 7.61 15.23 22.43
CA PRO A 81 8.84 15.56 21.73
C PRO A 81 8.66 15.14 20.28
N LYS A 82 8.73 16.13 19.40
CA LYS A 82 8.46 16.01 17.96
C LYS A 82 9.32 14.86 17.47
N ALA A 83 8.68 13.73 17.17
CA ALA A 83 9.34 12.45 16.93
C ALA A 83 10.64 12.70 16.17
N PHE A 84 11.77 12.36 16.82
CA PHE A 84 13.10 12.62 16.29
C PHE A 84 13.10 12.17 14.83
N LYS A 85 13.36 13.14 13.93
CA LYS A 85 13.42 12.89 12.49
C LYS A 85 14.25 11.63 12.31
N LYS A 86 13.63 10.56 11.81
CA LYS A 86 14.35 9.31 11.54
C LYS A 86 15.48 9.71 10.60
N ILE A 87 16.72 9.67 11.08
CA ILE A 87 17.90 9.85 10.24
C ILE A 87 17.74 8.76 9.19
N GLN A 88 17.37 9.15 7.96
CA GLN A 88 17.11 8.21 6.88
C GLN A 88 18.40 7.43 6.72
N ASP A 89 18.36 6.15 7.11
CA ASP A 89 19.50 5.26 7.01
C ASP A 89 19.93 5.23 5.53
N ALA A 90 21.21 5.47 5.26
CA ALA A 90 21.76 5.48 3.91
C ALA A 90 21.45 4.17 3.17
N SER A 91 21.30 3.06 3.90
CA SER A 91 20.87 1.78 3.34
C SER A 91 19.44 1.82 2.79
N GLN A 92 18.50 2.47 3.50
CA GLN A 92 17.10 2.57 3.13
C GLN A 92 16.90 3.49 1.92
N GLU A 93 17.63 4.60 1.86
CA GLU A 93 17.56 5.49 0.69
C GLU A 93 18.11 4.81 -0.57
N ARG A 94 19.18 4.00 -0.44
CA ARG A 94 19.68 3.19 -1.57
C ARG A 94 18.63 2.20 -2.09
N LEU A 95 17.94 1.49 -1.20
CA LEU A 95 16.86 0.58 -1.58
C LEU A 95 15.71 1.33 -2.27
N ARG A 96 15.36 2.53 -1.77
CA ARG A 96 14.33 3.38 -2.37
C ARG A 96 14.70 3.77 -3.81
N LEU A 97 15.95 4.21 -4.04
CA LEU A 97 16.45 4.58 -5.37
C LEU A 97 16.48 3.38 -6.32
N GLN A 98 16.96 2.21 -5.86
CA GLN A 98 16.97 1.00 -6.68
C GLN A 98 15.57 0.58 -7.12
N ALA A 99 14.56 0.70 -6.24
CA ALA A 99 13.17 0.41 -6.57
C ALA A 99 12.63 1.36 -7.65
N VAL A 100 12.96 2.66 -7.55
CA VAL A 100 12.58 3.67 -8.56
C VAL A 100 13.22 3.36 -9.91
N ASP A 101 14.52 3.05 -9.94
CA ASP A 101 15.23 2.75 -11.19
C ASP A 101 14.73 1.46 -11.84
N ALA A 102 14.48 0.41 -11.05
CA ALA A 102 13.92 -0.84 -11.55
C ALA A 102 12.51 -0.64 -12.14
N TYR A 103 11.70 0.26 -11.57
CA TYR A 103 10.40 0.62 -12.11
C TYR A 103 10.53 1.42 -13.42
N ARG A 104 11.43 2.42 -13.47
CA ARG A 104 11.69 3.20 -14.69
C ARG A 104 12.16 2.33 -15.85
N LYS A 105 13.10 1.41 -15.60
CA LYS A 105 13.58 0.43 -16.59
C LYS A 105 12.43 -0.41 -17.15
N ARG A 106 11.54 -0.90 -16.29
CA ARG A 106 10.33 -1.65 -16.71
C ARG A 106 9.35 -0.82 -17.54
N LYS A 107 9.34 0.50 -17.38
CA LYS A 107 8.46 1.42 -18.13
C LYS A 107 9.14 2.08 -19.33
N GLY A 108 10.42 1.82 -19.58
CA GLY A 108 11.18 2.48 -20.65
C GLY A 108 11.36 3.99 -20.44
N TRP A 109 11.27 4.47 -19.19
CA TRP A 109 11.36 5.91 -18.89
C TRP A 109 12.82 6.31 -18.68
N ALA A 110 13.42 6.91 -19.70
CA ALA A 110 14.77 7.47 -19.66
C ALA A 110 14.84 8.78 -18.84
N SER A 111 13.74 9.55 -18.79
CA SER A 111 13.60 10.77 -17.99
C SER A 111 12.32 10.73 -17.15
N ARG A 112 12.21 11.62 -16.15
CA ARG A 112 10.97 11.75 -15.38
C ARG A 112 9.90 12.37 -16.29
N PRO A 113 8.80 11.66 -16.60
CA PRO A 113 7.73 12.23 -17.41
C PRO A 113 7.19 13.50 -16.73
N GLY A 114 6.97 14.55 -17.52
CA GLY A 114 6.47 15.85 -17.06
C GLY A 114 7.55 16.84 -16.57
N VAL A 115 8.84 16.48 -16.61
CA VAL A 115 9.94 17.41 -16.35
C VAL A 115 10.48 17.92 -17.69
N GLN A 116 9.83 18.94 -18.24
CA GLN A 116 10.44 19.80 -19.26
C GLN A 116 11.24 20.87 -18.52
N LEU A 117 12.42 20.52 -18.01
CA LEU A 117 13.35 21.54 -17.56
C LEU A 117 14.04 22.12 -18.80
N PRO A 118 14.04 23.45 -18.99
CA PRO A 118 14.84 24.04 -20.03
C PRO A 118 16.30 23.59 -19.83
N PRO A 119 17.04 23.33 -20.93
CA PRO A 119 18.42 22.92 -20.83
C PRO A 119 19.20 23.95 -19.98
N PRO A 120 20.07 23.52 -19.06
CA PRO A 120 20.91 24.44 -18.32
C PRO A 120 21.71 25.26 -19.34
N VAL A 121 21.58 26.58 -19.27
CA VAL A 121 22.42 27.50 -20.03
C VAL A 121 23.85 27.29 -19.57
N THR A 122 24.60 26.48 -20.31
CA THR A 122 26.04 26.41 -20.18
C THR A 122 26.59 27.72 -20.74
N THR A 123 26.65 28.76 -19.90
CA THR A 123 27.53 29.90 -20.16
C THR A 123 28.95 29.35 -20.12
N SER A 124 29.48 29.01 -21.30
CA SER A 124 30.91 28.83 -21.48
C SER A 124 31.59 30.15 -21.10
N PRO A 125 32.48 30.20 -20.09
CA PRO A 125 33.32 31.37 -19.93
C PRO A 125 34.29 31.38 -21.11
N PHE A 126 34.05 32.26 -22.07
CA PHE A 126 35.09 32.72 -22.97
C PHE A 126 36.05 33.57 -22.12
N PHE A 127 37.24 33.03 -21.86
CA PHE A 127 38.44 33.78 -21.50
C PHE A 127 39.63 33.10 -22.17
#